data_AF-A0A285Q7H5-F1
#
_entry.id   AF-A0A285Q7H5-F1
#
_cell.length_a   1.000
_cell.length_b   1.000
_cell.length_c   1.000
_cell.angle_alpha   90.00
_cell.angle_beta   90.00
_cell.angle_gamma   90.00
#
_symmetry.space_group_name_H-M   'P 1'
#
loop_
_entity.id
_entity.type
_entity.pdbx_description
1 polymer ?
#
loop_
_entity_poly.entity_id
_entity_poly.type
_entity_poly.pdbx_seq_one_letter_code
_entity_poly.pdbx_strand_id
1 'polypeptide(L)'
;MAMTDAERKRRQRERLKALDVRPFQMELAANERKAIEEAAQGRGFEDQTEYLLALVYKDRDMSRKENVCSYPKCNCPFDKPEGAACYRGRTEQEAGEA
;
A
#
# COMPACT_ATOMS: atom_id res chain seq x y z
N MET A 1 15.83 19.78 -28.13
CA MET A 1 16.03 18.41 -28.65
C MET A 1 15.16 17.47 -27.82
N ALA A 2 14.35 16.62 -28.44
CA ALA A 2 13.61 15.58 -27.70
C ALA A 2 14.63 14.61 -27.08
N MET A 3 14.41 14.19 -25.82
CA MET A 3 15.31 13.25 -25.15
C MET A 3 15.48 11.98 -25.98
N THR A 4 16.72 11.53 -26.10
CA THR A 4 17.01 10.25 -26.73
C THR A 4 16.43 9.10 -25.89
N ASP A 5 16.09 7.98 -26.52
CA ASP A 5 15.52 6.82 -25.80
C ASP A 5 16.48 6.24 -24.75
N ALA A 6 17.79 6.39 -24.97
CA ALA A 6 18.84 6.01 -24.02
C ALA A 6 18.79 6.88 -22.75
N GLU A 7 18.63 8.20 -22.89
CA GLU A 7 18.48 9.12 -21.75
C GLU A 7 17.19 8.89 -20.98
N ARG A 8 16.08 8.59 -21.69
CA ARG A 8 14.81 8.22 -21.06
C ARG A 8 14.95 6.98 -20.19
N LYS A 9 15.54 5.91 -20.72
CA LYS A 9 15.77 4.65 -19.97
C LYS A 9 16.70 4.86 -18.78
N ARG A 10 17.74 5.69 -18.92
CA ARG A 10 18.65 6.00 -17.82
C ARG A 10 17.95 6.75 -16.69
N ARG A 11 17.17 7.79 -17.01
CA ARG A 11 16.36 8.52 -16.02
C ARG A 11 15.34 7.63 -15.32
N GLN A 12 14.71 6.72 -16.05
CA GLN A 12 13.78 5.76 -15.46
C GLN A 12 14.48 4.88 -14.43
N ARG A 13 15.68 4.35 -14.75
CA ARG A 13 16.48 3.54 -13.81
C ARG A 13 16.92 4.34 -12.58
N GLU A 14 17.38 5.58 -12.78
CA GLU A 14 17.79 6.46 -11.68
C GLU A 14 16.60 6.77 -10.76
N ARG A 15 15.40 7.02 -11.31
CA ARG A 15 14.17 7.24 -10.55
C ARG A 15 13.73 6.00 -9.78
N LEU A 16 13.75 4.82 -10.42
CA LEU A 16 13.40 3.56 -9.76
C LEU A 16 14.36 3.25 -8.60
N LYS A 17 15.67 3.51 -8.79
CA LYS A 17 16.68 3.34 -7.74
C LYS A 17 16.47 4.31 -6.57
N ALA A 18 16.16 5.57 -6.84
CA ALA A 18 15.92 6.58 -5.80
C ALA A 18 14.68 6.27 -4.95
N LEU A 19 13.68 5.60 -5.53
CA LEU A 19 12.44 5.21 -4.87
C LEU A 19 12.50 3.77 -4.29
N ASP A 20 13.65 3.10 -4.35
CA ASP A 20 13.84 1.66 -4.03
C ASP A 20 12.74 0.76 -4.62
N VAL A 21 12.28 1.08 -5.82
CA VAL A 21 11.25 0.30 -6.52
C VAL A 21 11.89 -0.98 -7.03
N ARG A 22 11.40 -2.12 -6.52
CA ARG A 22 11.87 -3.45 -6.93
C ARG A 22 10.80 -4.15 -7.75
N PRO A 23 11.18 -4.91 -8.80
CA PRO A 23 10.22 -5.71 -9.54
C PRO A 23 9.66 -6.81 -8.61
N PHE A 24 8.33 -6.96 -8.65
CA PHE A 24 7.63 -8.06 -8.01
C PHE A 24 7.11 -9.00 -9.09
N GLN A 25 7.42 -10.29 -8.96
CA GLN A 25 6.93 -11.34 -9.84
C GLN A 25 6.10 -12.31 -9.02
N MET A 26 4.94 -12.69 -9.55
CA MET A 26 4.00 -13.59 -8.90
C MET A 26 3.46 -14.57 -9.94
N GLU A 27 3.38 -15.84 -9.55
CA GLU A 27 2.72 -16.86 -10.36
C GLU A 27 1.21 -16.74 -10.17
N LEU A 28 0.49 -16.59 -11.27
CA LEU A 28 -0.96 -16.47 -11.30
C LEU A 28 -1.52 -17.45 -12.32
N ALA A 29 -2.62 -18.11 -11.95
CA ALA A 29 -3.38 -18.91 -12.90
C ALA A 29 -4.03 -18.01 -13.97
N ALA A 30 -4.29 -18.58 -15.15
CA ALA A 30 -4.78 -17.81 -16.29
C ALA A 30 -6.13 -17.11 -16.01
N ASN A 31 -7.00 -17.76 -15.24
CA ASN A 31 -8.27 -17.23 -14.76
C ASN A 31 -8.07 -16.05 -13.80
N GLU A 32 -7.10 -16.11 -12.90
CA GLU A 32 -6.81 -15.04 -11.94
C GLU A 32 -6.31 -13.79 -12.66
N ARG A 33 -5.40 -13.95 -13.63
CA ARG A 33 -4.94 -12.83 -14.46
C ARG A 33 -6.09 -12.16 -15.21
N LYS A 34 -6.97 -12.97 -15.80
CA LYS A 34 -8.15 -12.47 -16.52
C LYS A 34 -9.11 -11.73 -15.58
N ALA A 35 -9.36 -12.26 -14.39
CA ALA A 35 -10.19 -11.60 -13.39
C ALA A 35 -9.59 -10.26 -12.92
N ILE A 36 -8.26 -10.19 -12.76
CA ILE A 36 -7.55 -8.94 -12.42
C ILE A 36 -7.70 -7.92 -13.55
N GLU A 37 -7.53 -8.34 -14.80
CA GLU A 37 -7.68 -7.49 -15.98
C GLU A 37 -9.09 -6.92 -16.10
N GLU A 38 -10.11 -7.77 -16.02
CA GLU A 38 -11.52 -7.37 -16.08
C GLU A 38 -11.87 -6.42 -14.93
N ALA A 39 -11.38 -6.69 -13.72
CA ALA A 39 -11.63 -5.84 -12.56
C ALA A 39 -10.92 -4.48 -12.65
N ALA A 40 -9.70 -4.44 -13.19
CA ALA A 40 -8.96 -3.20 -13.43
C ALA A 40 -9.71 -2.32 -14.43
N GLN A 41 -10.12 -2.89 -15.57
CA GLN A 41 -10.89 -2.19 -16.60
C GLN A 41 -12.24 -1.70 -16.08
N GLY A 42 -12.99 -2.58 -15.38
CA GLY A 42 -14.31 -2.26 -14.85
C GLY A 42 -14.30 -1.16 -13.78
N ARG A 43 -13.14 -0.88 -13.18
CA ARG A 43 -12.94 0.20 -12.20
C ARG A 43 -12.17 1.41 -12.76
N GLY A 44 -11.86 1.40 -14.05
CA GLY A 44 -11.22 2.52 -14.75
C GLY A 44 -9.73 2.70 -14.45
N PHE A 45 -9.02 1.64 -14.05
CA PHE A 45 -7.56 1.70 -13.90
C PHE A 45 -6.87 1.60 -15.26
N GLU A 46 -5.79 2.34 -15.46
CA GLU A 46 -5.00 2.31 -16.70
C GLU A 46 -4.08 1.08 -16.76
N ASP A 47 -3.66 0.57 -15.60
CA ASP A 47 -2.79 -0.61 -15.48
C ASP A 47 -3.29 -1.58 -14.39
N GLN A 48 -3.10 -2.87 -14.63
CA GLN A 48 -3.35 -3.93 -13.64
C GLN A 48 -2.50 -3.72 -12.38
N THR A 49 -1.28 -3.18 -12.52
CA THR A 49 -0.40 -2.86 -11.38
C THR A 49 -1.04 -1.82 -10.45
N GLU A 50 -1.64 -0.77 -11.03
CA GLU A 50 -2.30 0.27 -10.25
C GLU A 50 -3.49 -0.29 -9.48
N TYR A 51 -4.27 -1.15 -10.13
CA TYR A 51 -5.38 -1.84 -9.48
C TYR A 51 -4.91 -2.71 -8.30
N LEU A 52 -3.85 -3.51 -8.49
CA LEU A 52 -3.28 -4.34 -7.43
C LEU A 52 -2.75 -3.50 -6.26
N LEU A 53 -2.04 -2.41 -6.55
CA LEU A 53 -1.54 -1.50 -5.51
C LEU A 53 -2.70 -0.82 -4.76
N ALA A 54 -3.77 -0.44 -5.45
CA ALA A 54 -4.95 0.13 -4.81
C ALA A 54 -5.63 -0.86 -3.85
N LEU A 55 -5.68 -2.15 -4.20
CA LEU A 55 -6.17 -3.19 -3.30
C LEU A 55 -5.27 -3.32 -2.05
N VAL A 56 -3.95 -3.34 -2.23
CA VAL A 56 -3.00 -3.43 -1.11
C VAL A 56 -3.11 -2.22 -0.18
N TYR A 57 -3.23 -1.00 -0.73
CA TYR A 57 -3.41 0.19 0.09
C TYR A 57 -4.75 0.20 0.82
N LYS A 58 -5.82 -0.23 0.15
CA LYS A 58 -7.13 -0.37 0.78
C LYS A 58 -7.07 -1.38 1.93
N ASP A 59 -6.45 -2.54 1.71
CA ASP A 59 -6.29 -3.56 2.73
C ASP A 59 -5.42 -3.08 3.90
N ARG A 60 -4.31 -2.38 3.63
CA ARG A 60 -3.49 -1.73 4.65
C ARG A 60 -4.29 -0.74 5.48
N ASP A 61 -5.09 0.11 4.85
CA ASP A 61 -5.82 1.16 5.53
C ASP A 61 -7.03 0.61 6.31
N MET A 62 -7.67 -0.46 5.81
CA MET A 62 -8.68 -1.22 6.55
C MET A 62 -8.07 -1.98 7.72
N SER A 63 -6.97 -2.71 7.49
CA SER A 63 -6.20 -3.39 8.53
C SER A 63 -5.71 -2.42 9.59
N ARG A 64 -5.33 -1.19 9.23
CA ARG A 64 -4.97 -0.16 10.21
C ARG A 64 -6.17 0.29 11.01
N LYS A 65 -7.35 0.47 10.40
CA LYS A 65 -8.59 0.83 11.12
C LYS A 65 -9.07 -0.29 12.05
N GLU A 66 -8.95 -1.54 11.62
CA GLU A 66 -9.35 -2.72 12.41
C GLU A 66 -8.30 -3.10 13.46
N ASN A 67 -7.01 -2.86 13.20
CA ASN A 67 -5.91 -3.06 14.15
C ASN A 67 -5.47 -1.77 14.89
N VAL A 68 -6.22 -0.66 14.80
CA VAL A 68 -6.12 0.36 15.85
C VAL A 68 -6.72 -0.32 17.08
N CYS A 69 -5.84 -0.85 17.93
CA CYS A 69 -6.24 -1.50 19.16
C CYS A 69 -7.21 -0.57 19.92
N SER A 70 -8.49 -0.95 19.92
CA SER A 70 -9.57 -0.33 20.71
C SER A 70 -9.45 -0.64 22.20
N TYR A 71 -8.28 -1.13 22.62
CA TYR A 71 -8.02 -1.57 23.97
C TYR A 71 -7.36 -0.44 24.76
N PRO A 72 -7.92 -0.07 25.93
CA PRO A 72 -7.33 0.97 26.79
C PRO A 72 -6.00 0.56 27.45
N LYS A 73 -5.51 -0.67 27.21
CA LYS A 73 -4.28 -1.22 27.78
C LYS A 73 -3.27 -1.51 26.67
N CYS A 74 -2.05 -0.99 26.87
CA CYS A 74 -0.88 -1.10 25.97
C CYS A 74 -0.31 -2.52 25.88
N ASN A 75 -1.10 -3.44 25.35
CA ASN A 75 -0.74 -4.85 25.25
C ASN A 75 -0.53 -5.30 23.80
N CYS A 76 -0.67 -4.40 22.81
CA CYS A 76 -0.47 -4.76 21.42
C CYS A 76 1.03 -4.76 21.07
N PRO A 77 1.53 -5.81 20.38
CA PRO A 77 2.95 -5.93 20.06
C PRO A 77 3.45 -4.81 19.13
N PHE A 78 2.55 -4.11 18.44
CA PHE A 78 2.85 -2.99 17.56
C PHE A 78 2.86 -1.62 18.28
N ASP A 79 2.40 -1.54 19.53
CA ASP A 79 2.29 -0.27 20.28
C ASP A 79 3.58 0.16 20.97
N LYS A 80 4.61 -0.70 20.98
CA LYS A 80 5.83 -0.48 21.76
C LYS A 80 7.08 -0.48 20.87
N PRO A 81 7.42 0.64 20.22
CA PRO A 81 8.75 0.81 19.66
C PRO A 81 9.79 0.72 20.79
N GLU A 82 10.96 0.13 20.52
CA GLU A 82 12.03 0.04 21.52
C GLU A 82 12.37 1.43 22.08
N GLY A 83 12.16 1.61 23.39
CA GLY A 83 12.49 2.84 24.11
C GLY A 83 11.42 3.95 24.08
N ALA A 84 10.26 3.76 23.44
CA ALA A 84 9.21 4.78 23.35
C ALA A 84 8.00 4.50 24.27
N ALA A 85 7.29 5.56 24.66
CA ALA A 85 6.01 5.44 25.34
C ALA A 85 4.95 4.88 24.38
N CYS A 86 4.12 3.98 24.88
CA CYS A 86 3.07 3.33 24.10
C CYS A 86 2.08 4.34 23.52
N TYR A 87 1.72 4.16 22.24
CA TYR A 87 0.64 4.91 21.61
C TYR A 87 -0.71 4.40 22.13
N ARG A 88 -1.26 5.05 23.16
CA ARG A 88 -2.62 4.73 23.62
C ARG A 88 -3.61 5.07 22.50
N GLY A 89 -4.40 4.09 22.07
CA GLY A 89 -5.59 4.34 21.24
C GLY A 89 -6.58 5.25 21.97
N ARG A 90 -7.38 6.00 21.22
CA ARG A 90 -8.48 6.82 21.77
C ARG A 90 -9.71 5.94 22.01
N THR A 91 -10.45 6.23 23.06
CA THR A 91 -11.73 5.56 23.35
C THR A 91 -12.82 6.01 22.36
N GLU A 92 -13.88 5.21 22.16
CA GLU A 92 -15.02 5.59 21.30
C GLU A 92 -15.65 6.94 21.70
N GLN A 93 -15.57 7.31 22.98
CA GLN A 93 -16.04 8.61 23.49
C GLN A 93 -15.17 9.80 23.02
N GLU A 94 -13.87 9.58 22.81
CA GLU A 94 -12.93 10.62 22.34
C GLU A 94 -12.85 10.70 20.80
N ALA A 95 -13.43 9.73 20.08
CA ALA A 95 -13.45 9.68 18.62
C ALA A 95 -14.65 10.43 18.01
N GLY A 96 -15.66 10.77 18.80
CA GLY A 96 -16.91 11.41 18.35
C GLY A 96 -16.95 12.94 18.41
N GLU A 97 -15.88 13.63 18.82
CA GLU A 97 -15.82 15.09 18.97
C GLU A 97 -14.81 15.78 18.02
N ALA A 98 -14.52 15.20 16.84
CA ALA A 98 -13.63 15.82 15.84
C ALA A 98 -14.32 16.04 14.50
#